data_AF-A0A6G3TB25-F1
#
_entry.id   AF-A0A6G3TB25-F1
#
_cell.length_a   1.000
_cell.length_b   1.000
_cell.length_c   1.000
_cell.angle_alpha   90.00
_cell.angle_beta   90.00
_cell.angle_gamma   90.00
#
_symmetry.space_group_name_H-M   'P 1'
#
loop_
_entity.id
_entity.type
_entity.pdbx_description
1 polymer ?
#
loop_
_entity_poly.entity_id
_entity_poly.type
_entity_poly.pdbx_seq_one_letter_code
_entity_poly.pdbx_strand_id
1 'polypeptide(L)'
;PLGGRFAPAPPEGFADYAVEVPGQGDRFVPYAPVDPEAPALIVAGREFSGAEVVERARAEASGLGLTGPGVRILSGLPYDTWEGLSAGLYGPLASGGSVVLCRHLELAGAGVVDQRIEAERVSATAR
;
A
#
# COMPACT_ATOMS: atom_id res chain seq x y z
N PRO A 1 29.32 8.99 -12.95
CA PRO A 1 28.79 9.72 -11.77
C PRO A 1 27.28 9.96 -11.90
N LEU A 2 26.48 8.92 -11.60
CA LEU A 2 25.01 8.90 -11.65
C LEU A 2 24.49 7.72 -10.77
N GLY A 3 24.86 7.66 -9.49
CA GLY A 3 24.36 6.64 -8.55
C GLY A 3 24.75 5.17 -8.82
N GLY A 4 25.63 4.91 -9.79
CA GLY A 4 26.19 3.58 -10.05
C GLY A 4 27.40 3.26 -9.17
N ARG A 5 27.73 1.96 -9.07
CA ARG A 5 28.86 1.45 -8.29
C ARG A 5 30.20 1.97 -8.82
N PHE A 6 31.20 2.02 -7.94
CA PHE A 6 32.59 2.20 -8.36
C PHE A 6 33.09 0.93 -9.08
N ALA A 7 33.82 1.11 -10.17
CA ALA A 7 34.44 0.02 -10.92
C ALA A 7 35.93 0.31 -11.13
N PRO A 8 36.86 -0.63 -10.84
CA PRO A 8 36.62 -1.99 -10.34
C PRO A 8 36.33 -2.07 -8.82
N ALA A 9 36.67 -1.03 -8.05
CA ALA A 9 36.45 -0.92 -6.60
C ALA A 9 36.41 0.57 -6.18
N PRO A 10 35.83 0.91 -5.00
CA PRO A 10 35.90 2.26 -4.48
C PRO A 10 37.34 2.66 -4.09
N PRO A 11 37.68 3.97 -4.13
CA PRO A 11 38.97 4.46 -3.64
C PRO A 11 39.20 4.14 -2.17
N GLU A 12 40.47 4.10 -1.76
CA GLU A 12 40.85 3.88 -0.36
C GLU A 12 40.23 4.95 0.55
N GLY A 13 39.59 4.50 1.64
CA GLY A 13 38.90 5.37 2.59
C GLY A 13 37.47 5.78 2.18
N PHE A 14 36.96 5.30 1.04
CA PHE A 14 35.60 5.58 0.58
C PHE A 14 34.71 4.33 0.61
N ALA A 15 33.47 4.51 1.07
CA ALA A 15 32.41 3.52 0.98
C ALA A 15 31.61 3.71 -0.32
N ASP A 16 31.17 2.61 -0.94
CA ASP A 16 30.32 2.64 -2.13
C ASP A 16 28.84 2.64 -1.72
N TYR A 17 28.22 3.82 -1.69
CA TYR A 17 26.80 4.00 -1.39
C TYR A 17 25.89 3.09 -2.24
N ALA A 18 26.20 2.90 -3.53
CA ALA A 18 25.40 2.11 -4.46
C ALA A 18 25.52 0.60 -4.24
N VAL A 19 26.44 0.17 -3.36
CA VAL A 19 26.53 -1.19 -2.83
C VAL A 19 25.92 -1.26 -1.43
N GLU A 20 26.28 -0.33 -0.55
CA GLU A 20 25.94 -0.41 0.87
C GLU A 20 24.47 -0.18 1.14
N VAL A 21 23.89 0.90 0.62
CA VAL A 21 22.53 1.32 1.01
C VAL A 21 21.44 0.40 0.48
N PRO A 22 21.46 -0.09 -0.78
CA PRO A 22 20.45 -1.05 -1.24
C PRO A 22 20.39 -2.36 -0.42
N GLY A 23 21.50 -2.72 0.24
CA GLY A 23 21.56 -3.88 1.14
C GLY A 23 20.98 -3.63 2.53
N GLN A 24 20.77 -2.37 2.92
CA GLN A 24 20.21 -1.96 4.21
C GLN A 24 18.72 -1.64 4.11
N GLY A 25 17.94 -2.57 3.54
CA GLY A 25 16.49 -2.44 3.52
C GLY A 25 15.91 -2.43 4.94
N ASP A 26 14.77 -1.76 5.11
CA ASP A 26 14.03 -1.74 6.37
C ASP A 26 13.68 -3.17 6.81
N ARG A 27 14.25 -3.60 7.94
CA ARG A 27 13.86 -4.85 8.59
C ARG A 27 12.93 -4.52 9.74
N PHE A 28 11.63 -4.76 9.52
CA PHE A 28 10.69 -4.74 10.63
C PHE A 28 10.83 -6.03 11.44
N VAL A 29 11.25 -5.89 12.70
CA VAL A 29 11.20 -6.97 13.70
C VAL A 29 10.31 -6.46 14.82
N PRO A 30 9.15 -7.10 15.08
CA PRO A 30 8.27 -6.65 16.14
C PRO A 30 8.97 -6.79 17.50
N TYR A 31 8.81 -5.78 18.36
CA TYR A 31 9.42 -5.76 19.69
C TYR A 31 8.96 -6.92 20.59
N ALA A 32 7.73 -7.39 20.39
CA ALA A 32 7.13 -8.54 21.06
C ALA A 32 6.29 -9.36 20.06
N PRO A 33 5.97 -10.63 20.35
CA PRO A 33 5.03 -11.39 19.55
C PRO A 33 3.71 -10.64 19.37
N VAL A 34 3.19 -10.60 18.14
CA VAL A 34 1.89 -10.02 17.83
C VAL A 34 0.82 -11.03 18.22
N ASP A 35 -0.08 -10.64 19.12
CA ASP A 35 -1.31 -11.40 19.40
C ASP A 35 -2.34 -11.07 18.31
N PRO A 36 -2.70 -12.03 17.42
CA PRO A 36 -3.62 -11.77 16.33
C PRO A 36 -5.07 -11.56 16.80
N GLU A 37 -5.42 -12.01 18.00
CA GLU A 37 -6.77 -11.89 18.57
C GLU A 37 -6.94 -10.61 19.40
N ALA A 38 -5.85 -9.90 19.68
CA ALA A 38 -5.92 -8.61 20.36
C ALA A 38 -6.58 -7.54 19.47
N PRO A 39 -7.22 -6.51 20.07
CA PRO A 39 -7.78 -5.38 19.34
C PRO A 39 -6.73 -4.68 18.47
N ALA A 40 -7.01 -4.54 17.17
CA ALA A 40 -6.07 -3.97 16.20
C ALA A 40 -6.62 -2.75 15.45
N LEU A 41 -7.94 -2.68 15.27
CA LEU A 41 -8.60 -1.60 14.56
C LEU A 41 -9.93 -1.26 15.20
N ILE A 42 -10.22 0.03 15.36
CA ILE A 42 -11.57 0.52 15.67
C ILE A 42 -11.98 1.46 14.54
N VAL A 43 -13.08 1.14 13.86
CA VAL A 43 -13.63 1.95 12.77
C VAL A 43 -15.15 1.89 12.80
N ALA A 44 -15.83 3.01 12.54
CA ALA A 44 -17.28 3.13 12.63
C ALA A 44 -17.88 2.59 13.95
N GLY A 45 -17.15 2.73 15.06
CA GLY A 45 -17.58 2.25 16.39
C GLY A 45 -17.45 0.74 16.61
N ARG A 46 -16.90 -0.01 15.65
CA ARG A 46 -16.64 -1.45 15.75
C ARG A 46 -15.16 -1.73 15.91
N GLU A 47 -14.84 -2.62 16.85
CA GLU A 47 -13.50 -3.16 17.06
C GLU A 47 -13.29 -4.43 16.23
N PHE A 48 -12.07 -4.61 15.71
CA PHE A 48 -11.62 -5.75 14.93
C PHE A 48 -10.29 -6.26 15.50
N SER A 49 -10.13 -7.58 15.54
CA SER A 49 -8.82 -8.19 15.80
C SER A 49 -7.93 -8.13 14.56
N GLY A 50 -6.62 -8.33 14.74
CA GLY A 50 -5.69 -8.39 13.61
C GLY A 50 -6.00 -9.54 12.65
N ALA A 51 -6.38 -10.70 13.19
CA ALA A 51 -6.83 -11.85 12.41
C ALA A 51 -8.06 -11.50 11.57
N GLU A 52 -9.06 -10.85 12.17
CA GLU A 52 -10.30 -10.51 11.51
C GLU A 52 -10.10 -9.53 10.36
N VAL A 53 -9.28 -8.49 10.55
CA VAL A 53 -8.94 -7.52 9.49
C VAL A 53 -8.35 -8.24 8.28
N VAL A 54 -7.41 -9.16 8.51
CA VAL A 54 -6.72 -9.89 7.44
C VAL A 54 -7.67 -10.86 6.74
N GLU A 55 -8.48 -11.61 7.49
CA GLU A 55 -9.47 -12.54 6.92
C GLU A 55 -10.47 -11.79 6.03
N ARG A 56 -11.07 -10.73 6.57
CA ARG A 56 -12.10 -9.95 5.89
C ARG A 56 -11.55 -9.27 4.64
N ALA A 57 -10.36 -8.67 4.73
CA ALA A 57 -9.70 -8.04 3.58
C ALA A 57 -9.41 -9.04 2.45
N ARG A 58 -8.95 -10.26 2.78
CA ARG A 58 -8.73 -11.31 1.77
C ARG A 58 -10.04 -11.78 1.12
N ALA A 59 -11.08 -11.96 1.93
CA ALA A 59 -12.39 -12.42 1.45
C ALA A 59 -13.05 -11.40 0.51
N GLU A 60 -12.93 -10.11 0.80
CA GLU A 60 -13.61 -9.03 0.07
C GLU A 60 -12.79 -8.46 -1.10
N ALA A 61 -11.47 -8.68 -1.15
CA ALA A 61 -10.58 -8.13 -2.16
C ALA A 61 -11.05 -8.39 -3.60
N SER A 62 -11.51 -9.60 -3.91
CA SER A 62 -11.97 -9.94 -5.27
C SER A 62 -13.20 -9.12 -5.69
N GLY A 63 -14.10 -8.80 -4.75
CA GLY A 63 -15.25 -7.93 -4.97
C GLY A 63 -14.88 -6.49 -5.33
N LEU A 64 -13.68 -6.06 -4.94
CA LEU A 64 -13.09 -4.76 -5.29
C LEU A 64 -12.29 -4.79 -6.61
N GLY A 65 -12.29 -5.91 -7.33
CA GLY A 65 -11.47 -6.09 -8.53
C GLY A 65 -9.97 -6.32 -8.23
N LEU A 66 -9.62 -6.57 -6.96
CA LEU A 66 -8.25 -6.87 -6.53
C LEU A 66 -7.95 -8.36 -6.73
N THR A 67 -7.67 -8.73 -7.97
CA THR A 67 -7.51 -10.14 -8.39
C THR A 67 -6.10 -10.70 -8.19
N GLY A 68 -5.15 -9.90 -7.71
CA GLY A 68 -3.79 -10.35 -7.41
C GLY A 68 -2.73 -9.25 -7.50
N PRO A 69 -1.45 -9.64 -7.57
CA PRO A 69 -0.34 -8.70 -7.64
C PRO A 69 -0.41 -7.77 -8.84
N GLY A 70 0.00 -6.51 -8.65
CA GLY A 70 0.07 -5.51 -9.72
C GLY A 70 -1.25 -4.80 -10.05
N VAL A 71 -2.37 -5.22 -9.45
CA VAL A 71 -3.62 -4.45 -9.51
C VAL A 71 -3.46 -3.12 -8.75
N ARG A 72 -3.93 -2.04 -9.35
CA ARG A 72 -3.89 -0.69 -8.77
C ARG A 72 -5.30 -0.17 -8.61
N ILE A 73 -5.74 0.04 -7.38
CA ILE A 73 -7.06 0.60 -7.09
C ILE A 73 -6.97 2.09 -6.81
N LEU A 74 -7.84 2.88 -7.41
CA LEU A 74 -8.10 4.26 -7.00
C LEU A 74 -9.34 4.25 -6.11
N SER A 75 -9.16 4.56 -4.83
CA SER A 75 -10.27 4.69 -3.86
C SER A 75 -10.52 6.17 -3.56
N GLY A 76 -11.78 6.60 -3.73
CA GLY A 76 -12.30 7.89 -3.28
C GLY A 76 -13.10 7.79 -1.97
N LEU A 77 -13.20 6.60 -1.39
CA LEU A 77 -13.97 6.37 -0.16
C LEU A 77 -13.24 6.91 1.08
N PRO A 78 -13.96 7.46 2.06
CA PRO A 78 -13.37 7.93 3.31
C PRO A 78 -12.88 6.78 4.19
N TYR A 79 -11.87 7.01 5.03
CA TYR A 79 -11.28 5.96 5.89
C TYR A 79 -11.94 5.84 7.27
N ASP A 80 -13.15 6.38 7.43
CA ASP A 80 -13.96 6.31 8.64
C ASP A 80 -14.94 5.11 8.66
N THR A 81 -14.97 4.33 7.57
CA THR A 81 -15.75 3.08 7.44
C THR A 81 -14.85 1.89 7.12
N TRP A 82 -15.37 0.67 7.36
CA TRP A 82 -14.69 -0.55 6.94
C TRP A 82 -14.52 -0.60 5.42
N GLU A 83 -15.54 -0.22 4.66
CA GLU A 83 -15.54 -0.26 3.19
C GLU A 83 -14.44 0.61 2.61
N GLY A 84 -14.25 1.82 3.15
CA GLY A 84 -13.20 2.70 2.69
C GLY A 84 -11.79 2.25 3.08
N LEU A 85 -11.61 1.68 4.28
CA LEU A 85 -10.34 1.05 4.68
C LEU A 85 -10.05 -0.22 3.87
N SER A 86 -11.07 -1.02 3.54
CA SER A 86 -10.96 -2.23 2.74
C SER A 86 -10.51 -1.88 1.31
N ALA A 87 -11.17 -0.92 0.65
CA ALA A 87 -10.79 -0.46 -0.68
C ALA A 87 -9.46 0.33 -0.71
N GLY A 88 -9.22 1.16 0.31
CA GLY A 88 -8.11 2.11 0.33
C GLY A 88 -6.80 1.59 0.92
N LEU A 89 -6.83 0.49 1.68
CA LEU A 89 -5.65 0.04 2.42
C LEU A 89 -5.56 -1.49 2.52
N TYR A 90 -6.53 -2.13 3.18
CA TYR A 90 -6.38 -3.54 3.56
C TYR A 90 -6.55 -4.50 2.41
N GLY A 91 -7.49 -4.26 1.49
CA GLY A 91 -7.67 -5.06 0.28
C GLY A 91 -6.40 -5.11 -0.57
N PRO A 92 -5.80 -3.94 -0.94
CA PRO A 92 -4.56 -3.91 -1.71
C PRO A 92 -3.41 -4.64 -1.03
N LEU A 93 -3.24 -4.46 0.28
CA LEU A 93 -2.21 -5.18 1.05
C LEU A 93 -2.47 -6.70 1.05
N ALA A 94 -3.72 -7.12 1.24
CA ALA A 94 -4.11 -8.52 1.28
C ALA A 94 -3.95 -9.23 -0.07
N SER A 95 -4.13 -8.53 -1.20
CA SER A 95 -4.02 -9.07 -2.56
C SER A 95 -2.63 -8.91 -3.19
N GLY A 96 -1.69 -8.22 -2.53
CA GLY A 96 -0.41 -7.81 -3.12
C GLY A 96 -0.54 -6.73 -4.20
N GLY A 97 -1.66 -6.00 -4.21
CA GLY A 97 -1.93 -4.87 -5.08
C GLY A 97 -1.34 -3.56 -4.54
N SER A 98 -1.81 -2.44 -5.08
CA SER A 98 -1.43 -1.10 -4.63
C SER A 98 -2.62 -0.16 -4.66
N VAL A 99 -2.60 0.85 -3.80
CA VAL A 99 -3.58 1.94 -3.81
C VAL A 99 -2.99 3.17 -4.50
N VAL A 100 -3.81 3.84 -5.30
CA VAL A 100 -3.54 5.15 -5.88
C VAL A 100 -4.21 6.20 -4.99
N LEU A 101 -3.41 6.90 -4.19
CA LEU A 101 -3.89 7.92 -3.26
C LEU A 101 -4.13 9.25 -3.98
N CYS A 102 -5.38 9.72 -3.96
CA CYS A 102 -5.76 11.02 -4.48
C CYS A 102 -6.46 11.82 -3.38
N ARG A 103 -5.77 12.85 -2.86
CA ARG A 103 -6.40 13.78 -1.92
C ARG A 103 -7.45 14.61 -2.65
N HIS A 104 -8.59 14.81 -2.00
CA HIS A 104 -9.69 15.64 -2.50
C HIS A 104 -10.22 15.24 -3.87
N LEU A 105 -10.40 13.94 -4.10
CA LEU A 105 -10.91 13.42 -5.37
C LEU A 105 -12.29 14.00 -5.71
N GLU A 106 -13.10 14.32 -4.70
CA GLU A 106 -14.40 14.97 -4.80
C GLU A 106 -14.35 16.39 -5.40
N LEU A 107 -13.20 17.06 -5.27
CA LEU A 107 -12.97 18.40 -5.83
C LEU A 107 -12.33 18.35 -7.22
N ALA A 108 -12.08 17.14 -7.76
CA ALA A 108 -11.45 16.98 -9.05
C ALA A 108 -12.36 17.51 -10.17
N GLY A 109 -11.80 18.40 -11.00
CA GLY A 109 -12.49 18.89 -12.20
C GLY A 109 -12.77 17.76 -13.21
N ALA A 110 -13.65 18.05 -14.17
CA ALA A 110 -13.99 17.10 -15.23
C ALA A 110 -12.73 16.59 -15.94
N GLY A 111 -12.64 15.26 -16.11
CA GLY A 111 -11.52 14.59 -16.79
C GLY A 111 -10.23 14.42 -15.97
N VAL A 112 -10.09 15.05 -14.80
CA VAL A 112 -8.89 14.91 -13.94
C VAL A 112 -8.75 13.47 -13.43
N VAL A 113 -9.87 12.84 -13.05
CA VAL A 113 -9.84 11.46 -12.55
C VAL A 113 -9.49 10.48 -13.67
N ASP A 114 -9.95 10.72 -14.89
CA ASP A 114 -9.64 9.86 -16.04
C ASP A 114 -8.15 9.94 -16.39
N GLN A 115 -7.58 11.15 -16.41
CA GLN A 115 -6.14 11.34 -16.58
C GLN A 115 -5.32 10.65 -15.49
N ARG A 116 -5.80 10.69 -14.24
CA ARG A 116 -5.14 9.98 -13.13
C ARG A 116 -5.21 8.47 -13.31
N ILE A 117 -6.36 7.94 -13.71
CA ILE A 117 -6.55 6.51 -13.99
C ILE A 117 -5.54 6.05 -15.05
N GLU A 118 -5.38 6.82 -16.13
CA GLU A 118 -4.41 6.53 -17.19
C GLU A 118 -2.96 6.61 -16.69
N ALA A 119 -2.57 7.74 -16.08
CA ALA A 119 -1.20 7.99 -15.66
C ALA A 119 -0.70 6.98 -14.62
N GLU A 120 -1.57 6.59 -13.69
CA GLU A 120 -1.23 5.66 -12.60
C GLU A 120 -1.51 4.20 -12.97
N ARG A 121 -2.04 3.94 -14.18
CA ARG A 121 -2.42 2.59 -14.66
C ARG A 121 -3.40 1.91 -13.69
N VAL A 122 -4.42 2.64 -13.27
CA VAL A 122 -5.49 2.14 -12.40
C VAL A 122 -6.25 1.04 -13.12
N SER A 123 -6.48 -0.08 -12.44
CA SER A 123 -7.21 -1.24 -12.96
C SER A 123 -8.49 -1.55 -12.18
N ALA A 124 -8.72 -0.88 -11.05
CA ALA A 124 -9.94 -0.94 -10.26
C ALA A 124 -10.27 0.42 -9.64
N THR A 125 -11.56 0.72 -9.40
CA THR A 125 -11.98 1.96 -8.74
C THR A 125 -13.05 1.69 -7.69
N ALA A 126 -12.98 2.39 -6.56
CA ALA A 126 -14.04 2.46 -5.55
C ALA A 126 -14.33 3.92 -5.23
N ARG A 127 -15.60 4.35 -5.25
CA ARG A 127 -16.01 5.74 -5.03
C ARG A 127 -17.32 5.77 -4.25
#